data_AF-A0A420XZW0-F1
#
_entry.id   AF-A0A420XZW0-F1
#
_cell.length_a   1.000
_cell.length_b   1.000
_cell.length_c   1.000
_cell.angle_alpha   90.00
_cell.angle_beta   90.00
_cell.angle_gamma   90.00
#
_symmetry.space_group_name_H-M   'P 1'
#
loop_
_entity.id
_entity.type
_entity.pdbx_description
1 polymer ?
#
loop_
_entity_poly.entity_id
_entity_poly.type
_entity_poly.pdbx_seq_one_letter_code
_entity_poly.pdbx_strand_id
1 'polypeptide(L)'
;MAPPDQPSHDLVEQQIKDVIQDLFQIMVQVSTYDTLNSSASTTSTPNPTISSPSTRDVLTQSFLNLSQSVATVNHTADQLLAAPSSGPSVPEPLVAYVEKGRNPDIYTREFVELVRRMNQLAKGKQRAFLSMRDTLAREIQRAMPECAGDVDRVVEATGGYLETETDGVKTDGEGTNGNGGQAT
;
A
#
# COMPACT_ATOMS: atom_id res chain seq x y z
N MET A 1 -0.32 13.89 14.05
CA MET A 1 0.40 12.71 14.58
C MET A 1 1.28 12.20 13.45
N ALA A 2 2.53 12.67 13.40
CA ALA A 2 3.52 12.15 12.46
C ALA A 2 3.99 10.77 12.95
N PRO A 3 4.13 9.75 12.09
CA PRO A 3 4.72 8.48 12.51
C PRO A 3 6.17 8.71 12.94
N PRO A 4 6.66 8.05 14.01
CA PRO A 4 8.05 8.18 14.43
C PRO A 4 8.97 7.63 13.33
N ASP A 5 10.12 8.29 13.13
CA ASP A 5 11.20 7.84 12.27
C ASP A 5 11.44 6.34 12.46
N GLN A 6 11.60 5.62 11.36
CA GLN A 6 11.87 4.18 11.29
C GLN A 6 13.37 3.99 11.00
N PRO A 7 14.30 4.32 11.92
CA PRO A 7 15.75 4.23 11.70
C PRO A 7 16.22 2.82 11.33
N SER A 8 15.38 1.82 11.54
CA SER A 8 15.62 0.43 11.19
C SER A 8 15.35 0.09 9.72
N HIS A 9 14.40 0.76 9.04
CA HIS A 9 14.13 0.52 7.62
C HIS A 9 15.24 1.10 6.74
N ASP A 10 15.71 2.31 7.07
CA ASP A 10 16.82 2.96 6.39
C ASP A 10 18.12 2.12 6.49
N LEU A 11 18.32 1.47 7.64
CA LEU A 11 19.46 0.56 7.84
C LEU A 11 19.37 -0.65 6.92
N VAL A 12 18.21 -1.31 6.84
CA VAL A 12 18.02 -2.46 5.94
C VAL A 12 18.16 -2.03 4.48
N GLU A 13 17.62 -0.87 4.11
CA GLU A 13 17.79 -0.32 2.77
C GLU A 13 19.27 -0.10 2.43
N GLN A 14 20.05 0.48 3.36
CA GLN A 14 21.48 0.68 3.17
C GLN A 14 22.21 -0.65 3.01
N GLN A 15 21.92 -1.64 3.86
CA GLN A 15 22.54 -2.97 3.73
C GLN A 15 22.19 -3.64 2.40
N ILE A 16 20.95 -3.52 1.90
CA ILE A 16 20.55 -4.03 0.59
C ILE A 16 21.34 -3.34 -0.53
N LYS A 17 21.53 -2.02 -0.46
CA LYS A 17 22.36 -1.28 -1.43
C LYS A 17 23.79 -1.79 -1.44
N ASP A 18 24.37 -2.03 -0.26
CA ASP A 18 25.72 -2.55 -0.12
C ASP A 18 25.85 -3.96 -0.74
N VAL A 19 24.88 -4.85 -0.51
CA VAL A 19 24.84 -6.19 -1.15
C VAL A 19 24.77 -6.09 -2.68
N ILE A 20 23.92 -5.21 -3.22
CA ILE A 20 23.82 -4.99 -4.67
C ILE A 20 25.14 -4.48 -5.23
N GLN A 21 25.80 -3.57 -4.51
CA GLN A 21 27.09 -3.03 -4.89
C GLN A 21 28.20 -4.10 -4.88
N ASP A 22 28.20 -4.99 -3.89
CA ASP A 22 29.12 -6.14 -3.83
C ASP A 22 28.90 -7.10 -5.02
N LEU A 23 27.65 -7.42 -5.34
CA LEU A 23 27.31 -8.25 -6.51
C LEU A 23 27.79 -7.64 -7.82
N PHE A 24 27.63 -6.32 -7.99
CA PHE A 24 28.12 -5.61 -9.17
C PHE A 24 29.65 -5.61 -9.23
N GLN A 25 30.34 -5.37 -8.12
CA GLN A 25 31.81 -5.41 -8.07
C GLN A 25 32.35 -6.81 -8.41
N ILE A 26 31.74 -7.87 -7.88
CA ILE A 26 32.11 -9.25 -8.20
C ILE A 26 31.93 -9.52 -9.69
N MET A 27 30.81 -9.09 -10.29
CA MET A 27 30.56 -9.24 -11.73
C MET A 27 31.66 -8.58 -12.56
N VAL A 28 32.05 -7.36 -12.22
CA VAL A 28 33.12 -6.63 -12.92
C VAL A 28 34.48 -7.30 -12.75
N GLN A 29 34.82 -7.76 -11.54
CA GLN A 29 36.07 -8.47 -11.26
C GLN A 29 36.17 -9.80 -12.01
N VAL A 30 35.08 -10.55 -12.11
CA VAL A 30 35.02 -11.81 -12.88
C VAL A 30 35.13 -11.54 -14.39
N SER A 31 34.43 -10.54 -14.91
CA SER A 31 34.52 -10.16 -16.32
C SER A 31 35.93 -9.71 -16.72
N THR A 32 36.56 -8.88 -15.90
CA THR A 32 37.95 -8.42 -16.15
C THR A 32 38.96 -9.57 -16.05
N TYR A 33 38.77 -10.52 -15.13
CA TYR A 33 39.62 -11.70 -15.03
C TYR A 33 39.57 -12.57 -16.29
N ASP A 34 38.38 -12.82 -16.84
CA ASP A 34 38.22 -13.62 -18.06
C ASP A 34 38.86 -12.94 -19.28
N THR A 35 38.70 -11.62 -19.42
CA THR A 35 39.33 -10.86 -20.50
C THR A 35 40.86 -10.89 -20.46
N LEU A 36 41.45 -10.79 -19.27
CA LEU A 36 42.91 -10.83 -19.08
C LEU A 36 43.47 -12.23 -19.39
N ASN A 37 42.78 -13.29 -18.96
CA ASN A 37 43.21 -14.67 -19.22
C ASN A 37 43.04 -15.06 -20.70
N SER A 38 41.97 -14.61 -21.35
CA SER A 38 41.72 -14.84 -22.78
C SER A 38 42.81 -14.24 -23.69
N SER A 39 43.36 -13.07 -23.30
CA SER A 39 44.43 -12.40 -24.04
C SER A 39 45.82 -13.02 -23.88
N ALA A 40 46.05 -13.79 -22.82
CA ALA A 40 47.33 -14.48 -22.55
C ALA A 40 47.52 -15.77 -23.39
N SER A 41 46.49 -16.24 -24.10
CA SER A 41 46.49 -17.52 -24.82
C SER A 41 47.19 -17.51 -26.20
N THR A 42 47.72 -16.38 -26.69
CA THR A 42 48.24 -16.27 -28.08
C THR A 42 49.77 -16.20 -28.20
N THR A 43 50.54 -16.36 -27.13
CA THR A 43 52.01 -16.45 -27.24
C THR A 43 52.53 -17.67 -26.49
N SER A 44 52.84 -18.70 -27.27
CA SER A 44 53.48 -19.94 -26.83
C SER A 44 54.87 -19.66 -26.27
N THR A 45 54.99 -19.42 -24.97
CA THR A 45 56.24 -19.65 -24.22
C THR A 45 55.92 -19.89 -22.74
N PRO A 46 56.20 -21.08 -22.18
CA PRO A 46 55.87 -21.38 -20.80
C PRO A 46 56.95 -20.79 -19.87
N ASN A 47 56.64 -19.68 -19.20
CA ASN A 47 57.43 -19.19 -18.06
C ASN A 47 56.59 -19.29 -16.77
N PRO A 48 56.95 -20.14 -15.79
CA PRO A 48 56.07 -20.50 -14.68
C PRO A 48 56.35 -19.71 -13.38
N THR A 49 56.46 -18.38 -13.41
CA THR A 49 56.84 -17.62 -12.19
C THR A 49 56.07 -16.34 -11.89
N ILE A 50 54.93 -16.07 -12.53
CA ILE A 50 54.01 -15.04 -12.05
C ILE A 50 52.64 -15.67 -11.89
N SER A 51 52.50 -16.48 -10.84
CA SER A 51 51.20 -16.75 -10.25
C SER A 51 50.68 -15.40 -9.78
N SER A 52 49.71 -14.80 -10.49
CA SER A 52 48.97 -13.64 -10.01
C SER A 52 48.02 -14.11 -8.90
N PRO A 53 48.39 -14.03 -7.61
CA PRO A 53 47.58 -14.58 -6.51
C PRO A 53 46.49 -13.58 -6.13
N SER A 54 46.69 -12.29 -6.44
CA SER A 54 45.87 -11.19 -5.93
C SER A 54 44.42 -11.24 -6.39
N THR A 55 44.13 -11.49 -7.67
CA THR A 55 42.74 -11.45 -8.15
C THR A 55 41.89 -12.59 -7.58
N ARG A 56 42.49 -13.78 -7.44
CA ARG A 56 41.81 -14.94 -6.85
C ARG A 56 41.53 -14.70 -5.36
N ASP A 57 42.50 -14.14 -4.64
CA ASP A 57 42.35 -13.81 -3.22
C ASP A 57 41.35 -12.67 -2.99
N VAL A 58 41.26 -11.71 -3.92
CA VAL A 58 40.25 -10.65 -3.89
C VAL A 58 38.84 -11.23 -4.12
N LEU A 59 38.67 -12.15 -5.08
CA LEU A 59 37.38 -12.78 -5.34
C LEU A 59 36.89 -13.64 -4.17
N THR A 60 37.79 -14.40 -3.52
CA THR A 60 37.41 -15.21 -2.35
C THR A 60 37.00 -14.31 -1.19
N GLN A 61 37.71 -13.21 -0.95
CA GLN A 61 37.34 -12.24 0.07
C GLN A 61 36.00 -11.56 -0.23
N SER A 62 35.74 -11.16 -1.47
CA SER A 62 34.47 -10.56 -1.89
C SER A 62 33.29 -11.51 -1.68
N PHE A 63 33.47 -12.81 -1.97
CA PHE A 63 32.42 -13.81 -1.75
C PHE A 63 32.11 -14.04 -0.26
N LEU A 64 33.15 -14.06 0.59
CA LEU A 64 32.98 -14.15 2.04
C LEU A 64 32.24 -12.91 2.57
N ASN A 65 32.62 -11.71 2.13
CA ASN A 65 31.96 -10.46 2.51
C ASN A 65 30.48 -10.45 2.08
N LEU A 66 30.17 -10.87 0.84
CA LEU A 66 28.81 -10.98 0.34
C LEU A 66 27.96 -11.92 1.21
N SER A 67 28.50 -13.11 1.53
CA SER A 67 27.80 -14.09 2.36
C SER A 67 27.44 -13.55 3.74
N GLN A 68 28.37 -12.80 4.36
CA GLN A 68 28.17 -12.17 5.65
C GLN A 68 27.19 -11.01 5.58
N SER A 69 27.22 -10.23 4.50
CA SER A 69 26.31 -9.11 4.25
C SER A 69 24.87 -9.60 4.10
N VAL A 70 24.63 -10.62 3.27
CA VAL A 70 23.29 -11.23 3.10
C VAL A 70 22.76 -11.83 4.40
N ALA A 71 23.61 -12.52 5.18
CA ALA A 71 23.21 -13.05 6.48
C ALA A 71 22.83 -11.94 7.47
N THR A 72 23.54 -10.80 7.43
CA THR A 72 23.25 -9.63 8.27
C THR A 72 21.93 -8.98 7.87
N VAL A 73 21.66 -8.84 6.56
CA VAL A 73 20.37 -8.34 6.06
C VAL A 73 19.22 -9.21 6.53
N ASN A 74 19.35 -10.53 6.36
CA ASN A 74 18.28 -11.46 6.76
C ASN A 74 18.03 -11.39 8.27
N HIS A 75 19.09 -11.36 9.08
CA HIS A 75 18.94 -11.24 10.53
C HIS A 75 18.31 -9.91 10.96
N THR A 76 18.70 -8.80 10.32
CA THR A 76 18.14 -7.47 10.61
C THR A 76 16.67 -7.40 10.18
N ALA A 77 16.32 -8.00 9.04
CA ALA A 77 14.94 -8.12 8.58
C ALA A 77 14.08 -8.98 9.54
N ASP A 78 14.57 -10.14 9.98
CA ASP A 78 13.87 -10.99 10.94
C ASP A 78 13.65 -10.29 12.29
N GLN A 79 14.65 -9.57 12.79
CA GLN A 79 14.53 -8.75 14.00
C GLN A 79 13.48 -7.65 13.85
N LEU A 80 13.37 -7.07 12.65
CA LEU A 80 12.33 -6.12 12.34
C LEU A 80 10.98 -6.79 12.42
N LEU A 81 10.71 -7.85 11.65
CA LEU A 81 9.40 -8.52 11.64
C LEU A 81 8.97 -9.08 13.02
N ALA A 82 9.91 -9.40 13.90
CA ALA A 82 9.63 -9.90 15.25
C ALA A 82 9.27 -8.79 16.27
N ALA A 83 9.52 -7.51 15.95
CA ALA A 83 9.19 -6.41 16.84
C ALA A 83 7.67 -6.16 16.84
N PRO A 84 7.01 -5.99 18.02
CA PRO A 84 5.56 -5.76 18.11
C PRO A 84 5.08 -4.45 17.46
N SER A 85 6.01 -3.59 17.01
CA SER A 85 5.80 -2.33 16.31
C SER A 85 6.22 -2.35 14.84
N SER A 86 6.74 -3.48 14.33
CA SER A 86 7.10 -3.60 12.92
C SER A 86 5.87 -3.84 12.07
N GLY A 87 5.87 -3.23 10.90
CA GLY A 87 4.68 -2.94 10.11
C GLY A 87 3.77 -4.12 9.74
N PRO A 88 2.57 -3.81 9.24
CA PRO A 88 1.58 -4.81 8.85
C PRO A 88 2.17 -5.78 7.82
N SER A 89 1.83 -7.06 7.97
CA SER A 89 2.13 -8.13 7.01
C SER A 89 1.93 -7.65 5.58
N VAL A 90 2.96 -7.78 4.74
CA VAL A 90 2.87 -7.43 3.33
C VAL A 90 1.82 -8.34 2.68
N PRO A 91 0.80 -7.77 2.02
CA PRO A 91 -0.19 -8.56 1.28
C PRO A 91 0.45 -9.42 0.19
N GLU A 92 0.05 -10.69 0.08
CA GLU A 92 0.51 -11.60 -0.98
C GLU A 92 0.39 -11.01 -2.40
N PRO A 93 -0.69 -10.28 -2.76
CA PRO A 93 -0.77 -9.66 -4.08
C PRO A 93 0.33 -8.64 -4.36
N LEU A 94 0.87 -7.98 -3.33
CA LEU A 94 1.98 -7.03 -3.49
C LEU A 94 3.29 -7.74 -3.84
N VAL A 95 3.55 -8.91 -3.26
CA VAL A 95 4.72 -9.73 -3.61
C VAL A 95 4.69 -10.10 -5.09
N ALA A 96 3.53 -10.53 -5.59
CA ALA A 96 3.35 -10.87 -7.01
C ALA A 96 3.56 -9.67 -7.96
N TYR A 97 3.41 -8.42 -7.50
CA TYR A 97 3.74 -7.25 -8.32
C TYR A 97 5.25 -7.08 -8.44
N VAL A 98 5.99 -7.24 -7.33
CA VAL A 98 7.46 -7.16 -7.31
C VAL A 98 8.08 -8.28 -8.14
N GLU A 99 7.59 -9.52 -8.02
CA GLU A 99 8.07 -10.66 -8.81
C GLU A 99 7.90 -10.46 -10.33
N LYS A 100 6.82 -9.77 -10.73
CA LYS A 100 6.54 -9.46 -12.14
C LYS A 100 7.21 -8.18 -12.64
N GLY A 101 8.00 -7.51 -11.80
CA GLY A 101 8.62 -6.22 -12.12
C GLY A 101 7.63 -5.07 -12.29
N ARG A 102 6.41 -5.18 -11.76
CA ARG A 102 5.41 -4.11 -11.78
C ARG A 102 5.57 -3.23 -10.56
N ASN A 103 5.37 -1.92 -10.72
CA ASN A 103 5.44 -0.98 -9.60
C ASN A 103 4.39 -1.33 -8.51
N PRO A 104 4.79 -1.64 -7.26
CA PRO A 104 3.88 -1.98 -6.16
C PRO A 104 2.93 -0.83 -5.79
N ASP A 105 3.26 0.42 -6.10
CA ASP A 105 2.37 1.58 -5.87
C ASP A 105 1.06 1.51 -6.68
N ILE A 106 1.06 0.74 -7.77
CA ILE A 106 -0.14 0.56 -8.56
C ILE A 106 -1.17 -0.28 -7.77
N TYR A 107 -0.73 -1.28 -7.00
CA TYR A 107 -1.63 -2.05 -6.15
C TYR A 107 -2.27 -1.17 -5.08
N THR A 108 -1.49 -0.32 -4.40
CA THR A 108 -2.02 0.56 -3.36
C THR A 108 -3.01 1.57 -3.93
N ARG A 109 -2.73 2.10 -5.12
CA ARG A 109 -3.69 2.92 -5.88
C ARG A 109 -4.96 2.16 -6.21
N GLU A 110 -4.86 0.98 -6.83
CA GLU A 110 -6.01 0.13 -7.19
C GLU A 110 -6.84 -0.22 -5.96
N PHE A 111 -6.19 -0.49 -4.82
CA PHE A 111 -6.85 -0.78 -3.56
C PHE A 111 -7.68 0.41 -3.08
N VAL A 112 -7.13 1.63 -3.07
CA VAL A 112 -7.88 2.84 -2.66
C VAL A 112 -9.03 3.13 -3.62
N GLU A 113 -8.82 2.95 -4.93
CA GLU A 113 -9.88 3.11 -5.93
C GLU A 113 -11.00 2.08 -5.73
N LEU A 114 -10.66 0.83 -5.42
CA LEU A 114 -11.62 -0.23 -5.11
C LEU A 114 -12.41 0.11 -3.84
N VAL A 115 -11.74 0.51 -2.75
CA VAL A 115 -12.40 0.90 -1.50
C VAL A 115 -13.36 2.08 -1.71
N ARG A 116 -12.96 3.09 -2.48
CA ARG A 116 -13.83 4.22 -2.84
C ARG A 116 -15.06 3.76 -3.61
N ARG A 117 -14.87 2.91 -4.64
CA ARG A 117 -15.96 2.36 -5.44
C ARG A 117 -16.92 1.52 -4.58
N MET A 118 -16.40 0.66 -3.70
CA MET A 118 -17.20 -0.17 -2.81
C MET A 118 -17.98 0.67 -1.81
N ASN A 119 -17.37 1.70 -1.22
CA ASN A 119 -18.06 2.61 -0.30
C ASN A 119 -19.17 3.40 -1.00
N GLN A 120 -18.93 3.89 -2.21
CA GLN A 120 -19.97 4.56 -3.01
C GLN A 120 -21.09 3.60 -3.37
N LEU A 121 -20.77 2.38 -3.80
CA LEU A 121 -21.75 1.36 -4.13
C LEU A 121 -22.61 0.98 -2.91
N ALA A 122 -21.99 0.76 -1.76
CA ALA A 122 -22.69 0.43 -0.51
C ALA A 122 -23.63 1.57 -0.08
N LYS A 123 -23.15 2.81 -0.10
CA LYS A 123 -23.98 4.00 0.18
C LYS A 123 -25.12 4.17 -0.84
N GLY A 124 -24.87 3.86 -2.11
CA GLY A 124 -25.88 3.88 -3.16
C GLY A 124 -26.97 2.84 -2.93
N LYS A 125 -26.58 1.60 -2.63
CA LYS A 125 -27.52 0.51 -2.27
C LYS A 125 -28.35 0.86 -1.04
N GLN A 126 -27.71 1.38 0.01
CA GLN A 126 -28.42 1.82 1.21
C GLN A 126 -29.48 2.87 0.88
N ARG A 127 -29.13 3.90 0.09
CA ARG A 127 -30.11 4.92 -0.34
C ARG A 127 -31.24 4.34 -1.18
N ALA A 128 -30.95 3.41 -2.08
CA ALA A 128 -31.97 2.75 -2.88
C ALA A 128 -32.95 1.93 -2.01
N PHE A 129 -32.44 1.20 -1.01
CA PHE A 129 -33.30 0.47 -0.08
C PHE A 129 -34.14 1.37 0.81
N LEU A 130 -33.61 2.52 1.25
CA LEU A 130 -34.38 3.52 1.98
C LEU A 130 -35.50 4.11 1.11
N SER A 131 -35.19 4.50 -0.13
CA SER A 131 -36.19 5.01 -1.09
C SER A 131 -37.28 3.97 -1.42
N MET A 132 -36.89 2.71 -1.57
CA MET A 132 -37.82 1.59 -1.77
C MET A 132 -38.73 1.39 -0.55
N ARG A 133 -38.14 1.41 0.67
CA ARG A 133 -38.91 1.32 1.92
C ARG A 133 -39.94 2.44 2.02
N ASP A 134 -39.53 3.69 1.80
CA ASP A 134 -40.39 4.85 1.99
C ASP A 134 -41.53 4.87 0.94
N THR A 135 -41.23 4.46 -0.30
CA THR A 135 -42.25 4.31 -1.35
C THR A 135 -43.23 3.19 -1.03
N LEU A 136 -42.74 2.03 -0.62
CA LEU A 136 -43.59 0.89 -0.25
C LEU A 136 -44.47 1.23 0.96
N ALA A 137 -43.92 1.90 1.96
CA ALA A 137 -44.66 2.33 3.15
C ALA A 137 -45.83 3.26 2.77
N ARG A 138 -45.59 4.24 1.87
CA ARG A 138 -46.64 5.13 1.37
C ARG A 138 -47.75 4.40 0.61
N GLU A 139 -47.37 3.45 -0.26
CA GLU A 139 -48.36 2.65 -1.00
C GLU A 139 -49.18 1.72 -0.08
N ILE A 140 -48.55 1.14 0.95
CA ILE A 140 -49.25 0.33 1.96
C ILE A 140 -50.24 1.19 2.75
N GLN A 141 -49.85 2.38 3.20
CA GLN A 141 -50.75 3.30 3.90
C GLN A 141 -51.95 3.72 3.04
N ARG A 142 -51.73 3.90 1.73
CA ARG A 142 -52.80 4.24 0.78
C ARG A 142 -53.76 3.07 0.52
N ALA A 143 -53.25 1.84 0.45
CA ALA A 143 -54.04 0.65 0.15
C ALA A 143 -54.73 0.06 1.39
N MET A 144 -54.11 0.17 2.57
CA MET A 144 -54.54 -0.42 3.84
C MET A 144 -54.32 0.58 5.00
N PRO A 145 -55.24 1.55 5.16
CA PRO A 145 -55.11 2.59 6.19
C PRO A 145 -55.18 2.05 7.63
N GLU A 146 -55.77 0.87 7.84
CA GLU A 146 -55.84 0.20 9.15
C GLU A 146 -54.47 -0.22 9.69
N CYS A 147 -53.47 -0.39 8.81
CA CYS A 147 -52.11 -0.77 9.19
C CYS A 147 -51.14 0.43 9.27
N ALA A 148 -51.62 1.66 9.08
CA ALA A 148 -50.73 2.83 8.95
C ALA A 148 -49.81 3.03 10.17
N GLY A 149 -50.34 2.86 11.38
CA GLY A 149 -49.55 2.99 12.62
C GLY A 149 -48.46 1.91 12.78
N ASP A 150 -48.71 0.68 12.29
CA ASP A 150 -47.71 -0.38 12.30
C ASP A 150 -46.62 -0.12 11.25
N VAL A 151 -46.99 0.43 10.09
CA VAL A 151 -46.03 0.83 9.04
C VAL A 151 -45.12 1.95 9.53
N ASP A 152 -45.66 2.98 10.19
CA ASP A 152 -44.88 4.09 10.75
C ASP A 152 -43.84 3.56 11.76
N ARG A 153 -44.26 2.64 12.63
CA ARG A 153 -43.36 2.01 13.61
C ARG A 153 -42.22 1.22 12.96
N VAL A 154 -42.49 0.53 11.85
CA VAL A 154 -41.46 -0.23 11.09
C VAL A 154 -40.49 0.71 10.39
N VAL A 155 -40.98 1.81 9.82
CA VAL A 155 -40.12 2.81 9.17
C VAL A 155 -39.22 3.51 10.19
N GLU A 156 -39.76 3.88 11.35
CA GLU A 156 -38.99 4.45 12.46
C GLU A 156 -37.94 3.47 12.99
N ALA A 157 -38.32 2.20 13.19
CA ALA A 157 -37.41 1.14 13.63
C ALA A 157 -36.26 0.85 12.64
N THR A 158 -36.47 1.11 11.34
CA THR A 158 -35.41 1.03 10.32
C THR A 158 -34.67 2.36 10.10
N GLY A 159 -34.86 3.35 10.98
CA GLY A 159 -34.14 4.62 10.98
C GLY A 159 -34.62 5.63 9.93
N GLY A 160 -35.86 5.50 9.46
CA GLY A 160 -36.53 6.48 8.61
C GLY A 160 -37.58 7.30 9.34
N TYR A 161 -38.04 8.37 8.72
CA TYR A 161 -39.19 9.16 9.15
C TYR A 161 -40.02 9.46 7.92
N LEU A 162 -41.30 9.09 7.95
CA LEU A 162 -42.26 9.54 6.95
C LEU A 162 -42.70 10.94 7.37
N GLU A 163 -42.34 11.96 6.60
CA GLU A 163 -42.92 13.28 6.78
C GLU A 163 -44.43 13.15 6.56
N THR A 164 -45.18 13.25 7.64
CA THR A 164 -46.62 13.44 7.57
C THR A 164 -46.83 14.85 7.03
N GLU A 165 -47.30 14.95 5.79
CA GLU A 165 -47.79 16.20 5.20
C GLU A 165 -48.94 16.73 6.07
N THR A 166 -48.59 17.49 7.11
CA THR A 166 -49.50 18.41 7.77
C THR A 166 -49.25 19.77 7.14
N ASP A 167 -50.19 20.12 6.26
CA ASP A 167 -50.37 21.42 5.64
C ASP A 167 -50.15 22.54 6.67
N GLY A 168 -49.05 23.27 6.52
CA GLY A 168 -48.53 24.20 7.52
C GLY A 168 -47.80 25.34 6.84
N VAL A 169 -48.58 26.28 6.31
CA VAL A 169 -48.21 27.60 5.80
C VAL A 169 -46.98 28.17 6.51
N LYS A 170 -45.84 28.24 5.81
CA LYS A 170 -44.75 29.15 6.18
C LYS A 170 -44.97 30.47 5.45
N THR A 171 -45.49 31.44 6.19
CA THR A 171 -45.53 32.85 5.81
C THR A 171 -44.11 33.37 5.60
N ASP A 172 -43.91 34.04 4.48
CA ASP A 172 -42.72 34.82 4.15
C ASP A 172 -42.41 35.86 5.25
N GLY A 173 -41.14 35.92 5.65
CA GLY A 173 -40.62 36.85 6.63
C GLY A 173 -39.23 37.31 6.21
N GLU A 174 -39.21 38.31 5.33
CA GLU A 174 -38.07 39.09 4.88
C GLU A 174 -37.42 39.87 6.05
N GLY A 175 -36.08 39.87 6.15
CA GLY A 175 -35.37 40.51 7.26
C GLY A 175 -33.84 40.39 7.23
N THR A 176 -33.22 40.93 6.18
CA THR A 176 -32.09 41.88 6.22
C THR A 176 -30.89 41.62 7.17
N ASN A 177 -29.76 41.23 6.55
CA ASN A 177 -28.41 41.83 6.62
C ASN A 177 -27.61 41.87 7.95
N GLY A 178 -26.35 41.41 7.87
CA GLY A 178 -25.36 41.49 8.95
C GLY A 178 -23.98 40.93 8.59
N ASN A 179 -23.42 41.38 7.46
CA ASN A 179 -22.01 41.21 7.13
C ASN A 179 -21.14 42.16 7.99
N GLY A 180 -20.12 41.65 8.67
CA GLY A 180 -19.05 42.46 9.26
C GLY A 180 -18.40 41.87 10.52
N GLY A 181 -17.09 41.54 10.43
CA GLY A 181 -16.27 41.25 11.61
C GLY A 181 -14.94 40.56 11.32
N GLN A 182 -13.96 41.32 10.82
CA GLN A 182 -12.54 40.95 10.64
C GLN A 182 -11.75 40.88 11.96
N ALA A 183 -10.52 40.33 11.82
CA ALA A 183 -9.30 40.60 12.59
C ALA A 183 -9.27 39.99 14.02
N THR A 184 -8.22 39.29 14.44
CA THR A 184 -6.77 39.52 14.27
C THR A 184 -5.98 38.22 14.22
#